data_AF-A0A519UPI0-F1
#
_entry.id   AF-A0A519UPI0-F1
#
_cell.length_a   1.000
_cell.length_b   1.000
_cell.length_c   1.000
_cell.angle_alpha   90.00
_cell.angle_beta   90.00
_cell.angle_gamma   90.00
#
_symmetry.space_group_name_H-M   'P 1'
#
loop_
_entity.id
_entity.type
_entity.pdbx_description
1 polymer ?
#
loop_
_entity_poly.entity_id
_entity_poly.type
_entity_poly.pdbx_seq_one_letter_code
_entity_poly.pdbx_strand_id
1 'polypeptide(L)'
;EMALGQLWAKNGTLTPAAEWPQPGRAAPLLVVSGSCSPVTAGQVAWARAHGFAEVVLDAPALAAAPAVSASLLPYQERAVALLRQNQSVIIHTDGGAAGPAQSLSAEKLGTALGQLAREAVRQTGVRRVVVAGGDTSSYAARAMGIEAVEMLAPLYPGAPLCRATAPGSPLHGVEVNFKGGQVGAAEYFGVLREGRMPDA
;
A
#
# COMPACT_ATOMS: atom_id res chain seq x y z
N GLU A 1 -21.83 3.54 3.59
CA GLU A 1 -21.77 4.13 2.24
C GLU A 1 -22.41 3.23 1.17
N MET A 2 -21.99 1.96 1.00
CA MET A 2 -22.59 1.03 0.01
C MET A 2 -24.12 0.94 0.07
N ALA A 3 -24.70 0.74 1.26
CA ALA A 3 -26.16 0.65 1.42
C ALA A 3 -26.89 1.95 1.05
N LEU A 4 -26.25 3.12 1.29
CA LEU A 4 -26.81 4.42 0.92
C LEU A 4 -26.78 4.62 -0.61
N GLY A 5 -25.66 4.26 -1.25
CA GLY A 5 -25.56 4.29 -2.72
C GLY A 5 -26.57 3.35 -3.40
N GLN A 6 -26.76 2.14 -2.85
CA GLN A 6 -27.78 1.21 -3.33
C GLN A 6 -29.21 1.75 -3.16
N LEU A 7 -29.50 2.42 -2.05
CA LEU A 7 -30.79 3.07 -1.84
C LEU A 7 -31.04 4.19 -2.85
N TRP A 8 -30.04 5.05 -3.10
CA TRP A 8 -30.14 6.11 -4.10
C TRP A 8 -30.30 5.55 -5.52
N ALA A 9 -29.59 4.46 -5.86
CA ALA A 9 -29.77 3.78 -7.13
C ALA A 9 -31.18 3.20 -7.27
N LYS A 10 -31.68 2.53 -6.23
CA LYS A 10 -33.05 2.00 -6.20
C LYS A 10 -34.11 3.08 -6.36
N ASN A 11 -33.85 4.28 -5.83
CA ASN A 11 -34.76 5.42 -5.91
C ASN A 11 -34.53 6.29 -7.16
N GLY A 12 -33.64 5.91 -8.07
CA GLY A 12 -33.33 6.67 -9.30
C GLY A 12 -32.61 7.99 -9.07
N THR A 13 -32.09 8.24 -7.85
CA THR A 13 -31.33 9.45 -7.50
C THR A 13 -29.87 9.37 -7.95
N LEU A 14 -29.36 8.16 -8.21
CA LEU A 14 -28.01 7.90 -8.68
C LEU A 14 -28.02 6.81 -9.75
N THR A 15 -27.30 7.01 -10.84
CA THR A 15 -27.02 5.95 -11.82
C THR A 15 -25.68 5.32 -11.48
N PRO A 16 -25.62 4.02 -11.14
CA PRO A 16 -24.34 3.35 -10.90
C PRO A 16 -23.44 3.41 -12.14
N ALA A 17 -22.13 3.47 -11.92
CA ALA A 17 -21.17 3.24 -13.00
C ALA A 17 -21.39 1.83 -13.56
N ALA A 18 -21.77 1.74 -14.84
CA ALA A 18 -22.07 0.48 -15.50
C ALA A 18 -20.82 -0.33 -15.83
N GLU A 19 -19.71 0.36 -16.10
CA GLU A 19 -18.44 -0.24 -16.50
C GLU A 19 -17.28 0.46 -15.83
N TRP A 20 -16.25 -0.32 -15.49
CA TRP A 20 -14.98 0.17 -14.97
C TRP A 20 -13.87 -0.21 -15.94
N PRO A 21 -12.94 0.69 -16.27
CA PRO A 21 -11.81 0.34 -17.10
C PRO A 21 -10.92 -0.66 -16.36
N GLN A 22 -10.40 -1.66 -17.09
CA GLN A 22 -9.45 -2.61 -16.53
C GLN A 22 -8.13 -1.87 -16.24
N PRO A 23 -7.68 -1.77 -14.97
CA PRO A 23 -6.45 -1.04 -14.65
C PRO A 23 -5.19 -1.65 -15.27
N GLY A 24 -5.25 -2.95 -15.55
CA GLY A 24 -4.14 -3.69 -16.15
C GLY A 24 -2.95 -3.87 -15.21
N ARG A 25 -1.93 -4.52 -15.74
CA ARG A 25 -0.77 -4.97 -14.97
C ARG A 25 0.15 -3.80 -14.60
N ALA A 26 0.56 -3.76 -13.33
CA ALA A 26 1.58 -2.86 -12.80
C ALA A 26 2.70 -3.67 -12.13
N ALA A 27 3.76 -3.94 -12.88
CA ALA A 27 4.98 -4.57 -12.39
C ALA A 27 6.18 -3.63 -12.69
N PRO A 28 7.07 -3.37 -11.70
CA PRO A 28 6.99 -3.87 -10.34
C PRO A 28 5.91 -3.16 -9.51
N LEU A 29 5.33 -3.89 -8.55
CA LEU A 29 4.41 -3.37 -7.53
C LEU A 29 5.21 -3.07 -6.26
N LEU A 30 4.99 -1.91 -5.64
CA LEU A 30 5.51 -1.62 -4.31
C LEU A 30 4.38 -1.78 -3.28
N VAL A 31 4.64 -2.56 -2.23
CA VAL A 31 3.76 -2.70 -1.08
C VAL A 31 4.48 -2.17 0.15
N VAL A 32 3.80 -1.37 0.96
CA VAL A 32 4.25 -0.96 2.29
C VAL A 32 3.21 -1.37 3.33
N SER A 33 3.62 -2.08 4.38
CA SER A 33 2.71 -2.63 5.38
C SER A 33 3.16 -2.33 6.80
N GLY A 34 2.29 -1.67 7.56
CA GLY A 34 2.43 -1.56 9.01
C GLY A 34 1.50 -2.51 9.77
N SER A 35 0.81 -3.42 9.08
CA SER A 35 -0.15 -4.33 9.70
C SER A 35 0.53 -5.56 10.30
N CYS A 36 0.24 -5.85 11.57
CA CYS A 36 0.62 -7.08 12.26
C CYS A 36 -0.50 -8.14 12.24
N SER A 37 -1.48 -8.05 11.31
CA SER A 37 -2.59 -9.00 11.27
C SER A 37 -2.16 -10.34 10.67
N PRO A 38 -2.74 -11.48 11.12
CA PRO A 38 -2.52 -12.78 10.49
C PRO A 38 -2.89 -12.80 9.00
N VAL A 39 -3.92 -12.03 8.61
CA VAL A 39 -4.33 -11.88 7.20
C VAL A 39 -3.20 -11.26 6.36
N THR A 40 -2.62 -10.15 6.83
CA THR A 40 -1.52 -9.52 6.09
C THR A 40 -0.26 -10.39 6.11
N ALA A 41 0.03 -11.09 7.22
CA ALA A 41 1.13 -12.04 7.27
C ALA A 41 0.99 -13.16 6.21
N GLY A 42 -0.22 -13.72 6.04
CA GLY A 42 -0.52 -14.67 4.97
C GLY A 42 -0.33 -14.09 3.57
N GLN A 43 -0.69 -12.82 3.36
CA GLN A 43 -0.49 -12.13 2.09
C GLN A 43 0.99 -11.89 1.76
N VAL A 44 1.80 -11.55 2.77
CA VAL A 44 3.26 -11.43 2.62
C VAL A 44 3.88 -12.80 2.28
N ALA A 45 3.49 -13.85 3.01
CA ALA A 45 3.96 -15.21 2.75
C ALA A 45 3.61 -15.68 1.33
N TRP A 46 2.37 -15.45 0.89
CA TRP A 46 1.95 -15.74 -0.48
C TRP A 46 2.79 -14.96 -1.49
N ALA A 47 2.97 -13.65 -1.30
CA ALA A 47 3.71 -12.83 -2.25
C ALA A 47 5.17 -13.26 -2.39
N ARG A 48 5.84 -13.65 -1.30
CA ARG A 48 7.19 -14.21 -1.33
C ARG A 48 7.26 -15.49 -2.16
N ALA A 49 6.30 -16.39 -1.98
CA ALA A 49 6.19 -17.61 -2.78
C ALA A 49 5.94 -17.32 -4.28
N HIS A 50 5.48 -16.10 -4.62
CA HIS A 50 5.13 -15.66 -5.98
C HIS A 50 6.05 -14.55 -6.52
N GLY A 51 7.31 -14.53 -6.05
CA GLY A 51 8.39 -13.75 -6.64
C GLY A 51 8.53 -12.31 -6.14
N PHE A 52 7.76 -11.90 -5.12
CA PHE A 52 8.00 -10.62 -4.48
C PHE A 52 9.25 -10.69 -3.60
N ALA A 53 10.08 -9.65 -3.65
CA ALA A 53 11.14 -9.48 -2.68
C ALA A 53 10.57 -8.88 -1.39
N GLU A 54 11.14 -9.31 -0.27
CA GLU A 54 10.78 -8.84 1.07
C GLU A 54 11.88 -7.91 1.62
N VAL A 55 11.45 -6.81 2.22
CA VAL A 55 12.30 -5.88 2.98
C VAL A 55 11.65 -5.70 4.36
N VAL A 56 12.23 -6.33 5.37
CA VAL A 56 11.70 -6.31 6.73
C VAL A 56 12.29 -5.13 7.50
N LEU A 57 11.45 -4.25 8.01
CA LEU A 57 11.84 -3.14 8.88
C LEU A 57 12.00 -3.61 10.32
N ASP A 58 13.15 -3.29 10.91
CA ASP A 58 13.37 -3.41 12.35
C ASP A 58 12.70 -2.24 13.08
N ALA A 59 11.42 -2.43 13.45
CA ALA A 59 10.63 -1.41 14.13
C ALA A 59 11.23 -0.98 15.49
N PRO A 60 11.71 -1.90 16.36
CA PRO A 60 12.45 -1.53 17.57
C PRO A 60 13.68 -0.65 17.31
N ALA A 61 14.52 -1.00 16.34
CA ALA A 61 15.70 -0.20 16.01
C ALA A 61 15.31 1.19 15.49
N LEU A 62 14.27 1.27 14.66
CA LEU A 62 13.72 2.55 14.19
C LEU A 62 13.11 3.40 15.32
N ALA A 63 12.53 2.76 16.34
CA ALA A 63 12.00 3.45 17.52
C ALA A 63 13.12 4.01 18.42
N ALA A 64 14.25 3.31 18.52
CA ALA A 64 15.42 3.73 19.30
C ALA A 64 16.32 4.75 18.58
N ALA A 65 16.13 4.92 17.26
CA ALA A 65 16.99 5.79 16.46
C ALA A 65 16.81 7.28 16.81
N PRO A 66 17.92 8.04 16.95
CA PRO A 66 17.88 9.50 17.16
C PRO A 66 17.23 10.24 15.98
N ALA A 67 17.39 9.72 14.76
CA ALA A 67 16.80 10.24 13.54
C ALA A 67 16.28 9.08 12.67
N VAL A 68 14.96 9.03 12.49
CA VAL A 68 14.29 7.97 11.71
C VAL A 68 14.77 8.00 10.26
N SER A 69 14.87 9.17 9.63
CA SER A 69 15.22 9.28 8.20
C SER A 69 16.56 8.65 7.83
N ALA A 70 17.61 8.85 8.65
CA ALA A 70 18.92 8.23 8.40
C ALA A 70 18.86 6.70 8.55
N SER A 71 18.02 6.21 9.46
CA SER A 71 17.83 4.79 9.74
C SER A 71 17.00 4.08 8.66
N LEU A 72 16.30 4.83 7.80
CA LEU A 72 15.53 4.30 6.68
C LEU A 72 16.39 4.03 5.43
N LEU A 73 17.55 4.67 5.31
CA LEU A 73 18.38 4.63 4.11
C LEU A 73 18.74 3.20 3.64
N PRO A 74 19.14 2.25 4.53
CA PRO A 74 19.45 0.88 4.08
C PRO A 74 18.24 0.16 3.48
N TYR A 75 17.06 0.34 4.06
CA TYR A 75 15.81 -0.26 3.57
C TYR A 75 15.38 0.35 2.23
N GLN A 76 15.55 1.67 2.11
CA GLN A 76 15.31 2.42 0.89
C GLN A 76 16.20 1.95 -0.26
N GLU A 77 17.53 1.90 -0.04
CA GLU A 77 18.49 1.46 -1.04
C GLU A 77 18.20 0.03 -1.50
N ARG A 78 17.88 -0.86 -0.55
CA ARG A 78 17.51 -2.24 -0.86
C ARG A 78 16.24 -2.31 -1.70
N ALA A 79 15.18 -1.60 -1.31
CA ALA A 79 13.92 -1.58 -2.04
C ALA A 79 14.10 -1.02 -3.46
N VAL A 80 14.82 0.09 -3.61
CA VAL A 80 15.11 0.70 -4.91
C VAL A 80 15.91 -0.24 -5.81
N ALA A 81 16.93 -0.91 -5.28
CA ALA A 81 17.73 -1.86 -6.04
C ALA A 81 16.89 -3.02 -6.59
N LEU A 82 15.99 -3.58 -5.77
CA LEU A 82 15.08 -4.66 -6.17
C LEU A 82 14.04 -4.20 -7.20
N LEU A 83 13.44 -3.03 -7.00
CA LEU A 83 12.49 -2.45 -7.94
C LEU A 83 13.14 -2.17 -9.31
N ARG A 84 14.39 -1.70 -9.34
CA ARG A 84 15.15 -1.49 -10.60
C ARG A 84 15.44 -2.80 -11.34
N GLN A 85 15.41 -3.93 -10.66
CA GLN A 85 15.50 -5.26 -11.26
C GLN A 85 14.12 -5.78 -11.72
N ASN A 86 13.11 -4.90 -11.80
CA ASN A 86 11.74 -5.21 -12.17
C ASN A 86 11.06 -6.22 -11.22
N GLN A 87 11.54 -6.33 -9.99
CA GLN A 87 10.96 -7.20 -8.97
C GLN A 87 9.97 -6.41 -8.10
N SER A 88 8.75 -6.94 -7.89
CA SER A 88 7.83 -6.36 -6.92
C SER A 88 8.38 -6.48 -5.50
N VAL A 89 8.20 -5.45 -4.68
CA VAL A 89 8.78 -5.38 -3.33
C VAL A 89 7.68 -5.20 -2.29
N ILE A 90 7.80 -5.91 -1.18
CA ILE A 90 7.02 -5.68 0.04
C ILE A 90 7.95 -5.20 1.14
N ILE A 91 7.68 -4.00 1.62
CA ILE A 91 8.30 -3.44 2.82
C ILE A 91 7.32 -3.62 3.97
N HIS A 92 7.70 -4.30 5.04
CA HIS A 92 6.81 -4.46 6.20
C HIS A 92 7.58 -4.57 7.51
N THR A 93 6.89 -4.44 8.63
CA THR A 93 7.43 -4.79 9.95
C THR A 93 7.28 -6.28 10.22
N ASP A 94 8.24 -6.90 10.90
CA ASP A 94 8.10 -8.28 11.37
C ASP A 94 7.01 -8.32 12.45
N GLY A 95 5.83 -8.83 12.11
CA GLY A 95 4.55 -8.59 12.76
C GLY A 95 4.35 -9.15 14.17
N GLY A 96 5.38 -9.22 15.02
CA GLY A 96 5.24 -9.74 16.39
C GLY A 96 6.49 -9.85 17.26
N ALA A 97 7.68 -9.46 16.79
CA ALA A 97 8.89 -9.58 17.61
C ALA A 97 9.01 -8.50 18.71
N ALA A 98 8.34 -7.36 18.54
CA ALA A 98 8.38 -6.25 19.48
C ALA A 98 7.21 -6.35 20.49
N GLY A 99 7.52 -6.42 21.79
CA GLY A 99 6.51 -6.23 22.82
C GLY A 99 5.86 -4.83 22.75
N PRO A 100 4.69 -4.61 23.38
CA PRO A 100 3.93 -3.36 23.28
C PRO A 100 4.69 -2.09 23.75
N ALA A 101 5.76 -2.24 24.53
CA ALA A 101 6.64 -1.13 24.95
C ALA A 101 7.74 -0.76 23.93
N GLN A 102 7.92 -1.57 22.88
CA GLN A 102 8.97 -1.42 21.86
C GLN A 102 8.39 -1.19 20.45
N SER A 103 7.06 -1.06 20.33
CA SER A 103 6.41 -0.78 19.06
C SER A 103 6.44 0.71 18.73
N LEU A 104 6.78 1.03 17.48
CA LEU A 104 6.59 2.37 16.94
C LEU A 104 5.12 2.77 17.04
N SER A 105 4.83 4.03 17.34
CA SER A 105 3.48 4.55 17.18
C SER A 105 3.03 4.41 15.72
N ALA A 106 1.72 4.26 15.50
CA ALA A 106 1.15 4.20 14.15
C ALA A 106 1.56 5.41 13.28
N GLU A 107 1.70 6.58 13.91
CA GLU A 107 2.22 7.79 13.29
C GLU A 107 3.65 7.64 12.79
N LYS A 108 4.58 7.23 13.66
CA LYS A 108 6.00 7.09 13.28
C LYS A 108 6.19 6.00 12.23
N LEU A 109 5.53 4.85 12.42
CA LEU A 109 5.60 3.74 11.48
C LEU A 109 4.98 4.10 10.12
N GLY A 110 3.77 4.67 10.12
CA GLY A 110 3.11 5.10 8.89
C GLY A 110 3.91 6.17 8.15
N THR A 111 4.48 7.13 8.88
CA THR A 111 5.36 8.16 8.30
C THR A 111 6.60 7.55 7.66
N ALA A 112 7.27 6.61 8.34
CA ALA A 112 8.44 5.91 7.82
C ALA A 112 8.12 5.11 6.54
N LEU A 113 7.02 4.35 6.55
CA LEU A 113 6.54 3.60 5.38
C LEU A 113 6.22 4.52 4.21
N GLY A 114 5.57 5.66 4.46
CA GLY A 114 5.27 6.65 3.43
C GLY A 114 6.51 7.33 2.85
N GLN A 115 7.52 7.61 3.68
CA GLN A 115 8.82 8.13 3.23
C GLN A 115 9.54 7.13 2.32
N LEU A 116 9.58 5.86 2.72
CA LEU A 116 10.15 4.78 1.89
C LEU A 116 9.40 4.66 0.55
N ALA A 117 8.07 4.71 0.57
CA ALA A 117 7.27 4.65 -0.66
C ALA A 117 7.52 5.84 -1.58
N ARG A 118 7.50 7.07 -1.04
CA ARG A 118 7.76 8.30 -1.80
C ARG A 118 9.10 8.25 -2.51
N GLU A 119 10.10 7.81 -1.78
CA GLU A 119 11.47 7.79 -2.25
C GLU A 119 11.73 6.65 -3.26
N ALA A 120 11.13 5.48 -3.03
CA ALA A 120 11.13 4.40 -4.00
C ALA A 120 10.48 4.83 -5.33
N VAL A 121 9.31 5.47 -5.29
CA VAL A 121 8.65 6.00 -6.50
C VAL A 121 9.52 7.03 -7.19
N ARG A 122 10.10 7.98 -6.45
CA ARG A 122 11.02 9.01 -7.00
C ARG A 122 12.18 8.41 -7.78
N GLN A 123 12.77 7.33 -7.26
CA GLN A 123 13.99 6.74 -7.83
C GLN A 123 13.77 5.66 -8.90
N THR A 124 12.54 5.15 -9.02
CA THR A 124 12.26 3.96 -9.85
C THR A 124 11.10 4.15 -10.83
N GLY A 125 10.22 5.14 -10.60
CA GLY A 125 9.04 5.35 -11.43
C GLY A 125 7.97 4.27 -11.28
N VAL A 126 7.95 3.53 -10.16
CA VAL A 126 6.87 2.57 -9.85
C VAL A 126 5.50 3.22 -10.03
N ARG A 127 4.63 2.56 -10.80
CA ARG A 127 3.33 3.09 -11.19
C ARG A 127 2.20 2.77 -10.21
N ARG A 128 2.40 1.79 -9.31
CA ARG A 128 1.38 1.33 -8.35
C ARG A 128 1.98 1.06 -6.97
N VAL A 129 1.37 1.64 -5.95
CA VAL A 129 1.75 1.48 -4.54
C VAL A 129 0.56 0.94 -3.73
N VAL A 130 0.79 -0.06 -2.89
CA VAL A 130 -0.22 -0.61 -1.98
C VAL A 130 0.20 -0.31 -0.54
N VAL A 131 -0.73 0.22 0.23
CA VAL A 131 -0.56 0.51 1.66
C VAL A 131 -1.47 -0.40 2.47
N ALA A 132 -0.87 -1.26 3.29
CA ALA A 132 -1.58 -2.19 4.15
C ALA A 132 -1.47 -1.79 5.62
N GLY A 133 -2.61 -1.53 6.25
CA GLY A 133 -2.70 -1.20 7.68
C GLY A 133 -3.69 -0.07 7.93
N GLY A 134 -4.63 -0.28 8.87
CA GLY A 134 -5.64 0.71 9.20
C GLY A 134 -5.02 1.98 9.78
N ASP A 135 -4.36 1.84 10.93
CA ASP A 135 -3.87 2.98 11.71
C ASP A 135 -2.68 3.71 11.05
N THR A 136 -1.89 3.01 10.24
CA THR A 136 -0.69 3.55 9.58
C THR A 136 -0.98 4.21 8.22
N SER A 137 -2.11 3.87 7.58
CA SER A 137 -2.42 4.29 6.21
C SER A 137 -2.47 5.81 6.04
N SER A 138 -3.14 6.52 6.94
CA SER A 138 -3.31 7.97 6.84
C SER A 138 -1.98 8.72 6.99
N TYR A 139 -1.10 8.26 7.88
CA TYR A 139 0.24 8.83 8.03
C TYR A 139 1.13 8.53 6.82
N ALA A 140 1.03 7.32 6.27
CA ALA A 140 1.74 6.98 5.04
C ALA A 140 1.29 7.85 3.86
N ALA A 141 -0.02 8.07 3.69
CA ALA A 141 -0.57 8.95 2.67
C ALA A 141 -0.04 10.39 2.77
N ARG A 142 -0.04 10.95 3.99
CA ARG A 142 0.50 12.30 4.25
C ARG A 142 2.00 12.38 3.98
N ALA A 143 2.78 11.40 4.42
CA ALA A 143 4.24 11.37 4.17
C ALA A 143 4.58 11.21 2.68
N MET A 144 3.73 10.53 1.92
CA MET A 144 3.79 10.47 0.46
C MET A 144 3.37 11.78 -0.23
N GLY A 145 2.82 12.75 0.50
CA GLY A 145 2.33 14.02 -0.04
C GLY A 145 0.98 13.90 -0.77
N ILE A 146 0.21 12.84 -0.51
CA ILE A 146 -1.10 12.62 -1.13
C ILE A 146 -2.14 13.51 -0.44
N GLU A 147 -2.79 14.36 -1.22
CA GLU A 147 -3.84 15.28 -0.76
C GLU A 147 -5.24 14.69 -1.01
N ALA A 148 -5.40 13.96 -2.12
CA ALA A 148 -6.65 13.31 -2.47
C ALA A 148 -6.40 12.04 -3.30
N VAL A 149 -7.44 11.21 -3.41
CA VAL A 149 -7.45 10.03 -4.28
C VAL A 149 -8.74 9.97 -5.07
N GLU A 150 -8.66 9.54 -6.33
CA GLU A 150 -9.80 9.32 -7.22
C GLU A 150 -9.92 7.84 -7.53
N MET A 151 -11.10 7.25 -7.37
CA MET A 151 -11.31 5.83 -7.63
C MET A 151 -11.17 5.51 -9.12
N LEU A 152 -10.30 4.53 -9.45
CA LEU A 152 -10.08 4.02 -10.81
C LEU A 152 -10.88 2.74 -11.06
N ALA A 153 -10.90 1.82 -10.09
CA ALA A 153 -11.58 0.54 -10.23
C ALA A 153 -11.85 -0.13 -8.86
N PRO A 154 -12.97 -0.84 -8.69
CA PRO A 154 -13.30 -1.60 -7.48
C PRO A 154 -12.58 -2.96 -7.44
N LEU A 155 -11.24 -3.00 -7.56
CA LEU A 155 -10.48 -4.27 -7.59
C LEU A 155 -10.71 -5.16 -6.37
N TYR A 156 -10.97 -4.57 -5.20
CA TYR A 156 -11.41 -5.28 -4.00
C TYR A 156 -12.54 -4.53 -3.30
N PRO A 157 -13.56 -5.24 -2.75
CA PRO A 157 -14.57 -4.64 -1.90
C PRO A 157 -13.94 -3.95 -0.69
N GLY A 158 -14.23 -2.66 -0.52
CA GLY A 158 -13.71 -1.85 0.59
C GLY A 158 -12.25 -1.39 0.46
N ALA A 159 -11.59 -1.70 -0.65
CA ALA A 159 -10.22 -1.25 -0.94
C ALA A 159 -10.06 -1.06 -2.47
N PRO A 160 -10.64 0.02 -3.04
CA PRO A 160 -10.53 0.29 -4.47
C PRO A 160 -9.10 0.63 -4.88
N LEU A 161 -8.79 0.46 -6.16
CA LEU A 161 -7.62 1.08 -6.76
C LEU A 161 -7.97 2.53 -7.08
N CYS A 162 -7.10 3.45 -6.68
CA CYS A 162 -7.28 4.87 -6.90
C CYS A 162 -6.09 5.49 -7.61
N ARG A 163 -6.25 6.71 -8.14
CA ARG A 163 -5.18 7.59 -8.59
C ARG A 163 -4.92 8.64 -7.53
N ALA A 164 -3.66 8.85 -7.18
CA ALA A 164 -3.27 9.85 -6.19
C ALA A 164 -3.15 11.27 -6.81
N THR A 165 -3.71 12.25 -6.13
CA THR A 165 -3.44 13.68 -6.34
C THR A 165 -2.46 14.13 -5.27
N ALA A 166 -1.23 14.44 -5.69
CA ALA A 166 -0.13 14.78 -4.80
C ALA A 166 0.80 15.86 -5.41
N PRO A 167 0.35 17.11 -5.61
CA PRO A 167 1.14 18.17 -6.26
C PRO A 167 2.54 18.31 -5.66
N GLY A 168 3.58 18.35 -6.51
CA GLY A 168 4.98 18.45 -6.08
C GLY A 168 5.56 17.17 -5.44
N SER A 169 4.79 16.08 -5.36
CA SER A 169 5.27 14.76 -4.94
C SER A 169 5.47 13.84 -6.14
N PRO A 170 6.47 12.91 -6.10
CA PRO A 170 6.58 11.84 -7.09
C PRO A 170 5.36 10.92 -7.15
N LEU A 171 4.45 10.98 -6.16
CA LEU A 171 3.20 10.20 -6.16
C LEU A 171 2.08 10.82 -6.99
N HIS A 172 2.25 12.01 -7.55
CA HIS A 172 1.20 12.62 -8.37
C HIS A 172 0.87 11.74 -9.58
N GLY A 173 -0.40 11.33 -9.72
CA GLY A 173 -0.87 10.46 -10.79
C GLY A 173 -0.56 8.98 -10.61
N VAL A 174 0.17 8.59 -9.56
CA VAL A 174 0.48 7.18 -9.24
C VAL A 174 -0.76 6.45 -8.76
N GLU A 175 -0.89 5.19 -9.13
CA GLU A 175 -1.98 4.35 -8.66
C GLU A 175 -1.71 3.91 -7.22
N VAL A 176 -2.69 4.08 -6.35
CA VAL A 176 -2.59 3.76 -4.94
C VAL A 176 -3.74 2.88 -4.50
N ASN A 177 -3.46 1.95 -3.62
CA ASN A 177 -4.47 1.15 -2.94
C ASN A 177 -4.23 1.22 -1.43
N PHE A 178 -5.27 1.49 -0.67
CA PHE A 178 -5.24 1.49 0.79
C PHE A 178 -6.16 0.38 1.28
N LYS A 179 -5.64 -0.51 2.14
CA LYS A 179 -6.44 -1.57 2.75
C LYS A 179 -6.31 -1.60 4.27
N GLY A 180 -7.41 -2.01 4.92
CA GLY A 180 -7.37 -2.44 6.32
C GLY A 180 -6.52 -3.70 6.50
N GLY A 181 -6.01 -3.91 7.71
CA GLY A 181 -5.17 -5.07 8.02
C GLY A 181 -5.87 -6.42 7.79
N GLN A 182 -7.19 -6.48 7.93
CA GLN A 182 -7.98 -7.72 7.83
C GLN A 182 -8.66 -7.90 6.46
N VAL A 183 -8.33 -7.05 5.47
CA VAL A 183 -8.98 -7.07 4.16
C VAL A 183 -8.21 -7.95 3.18
N GLY A 184 -8.95 -8.76 2.41
CA GLY A 184 -8.45 -9.49 1.25
C GLY A 184 -8.04 -10.93 1.50
N ALA A 185 -7.97 -11.72 0.42
CA ALA A 185 -7.46 -13.09 0.42
C ALA A 185 -5.91 -13.12 0.42
N ALA A 186 -5.31 -14.31 0.37
CA ALA A 186 -3.85 -14.46 0.43
C ALA A 186 -3.14 -13.86 -0.80
N GLU A 187 -3.76 -13.96 -1.97
CA GLU A 187 -3.26 -13.49 -3.26
C GLU A 187 -3.45 -11.97 -3.49
N TYR A 188 -3.91 -11.22 -2.48
CA TYR A 188 -4.31 -9.82 -2.60
C TYR A 188 -3.32 -8.93 -3.37
N PHE A 189 -2.02 -9.02 -3.02
CA PHE A 189 -0.98 -8.24 -3.70
C PHE A 189 -0.72 -8.70 -5.13
N GLY A 190 -0.92 -9.99 -5.43
CA GLY A 190 -0.88 -10.53 -6.78
C GLY A 190 -2.02 -9.99 -7.64
N VAL A 191 -3.25 -9.97 -7.11
CA VAL A 191 -4.42 -9.39 -7.80
C VAL A 191 -4.19 -7.91 -8.10
N LEU A 192 -3.68 -7.14 -7.12
CA LEU A 192 -3.34 -5.74 -7.35
C LEU A 192 -2.17 -5.55 -8.31
N ARG A 193 -1.23 -6.50 -8.44
CA ARG A 193 -0.17 -6.45 -9.46
C ARG A 193 -0.74 -6.66 -10.86
N GLU A 194 -1.64 -7.63 -11.02
CA GLU A 194 -2.23 -7.96 -12.31
C GLU A 194 -3.31 -6.97 -12.75
N GLY A 195 -4.00 -6.33 -11.80
CA GLY A 195 -5.00 -5.29 -12.06
C GLY A 195 -6.15 -5.75 -12.96
N ARG A 196 -6.57 -7.00 -12.80
CA ARG A 196 -7.74 -7.57 -13.48
C ARG A 196 -8.91 -7.60 -12.52
N MET A 197 -10.00 -6.91 -12.87
CA MET A 197 -11.27 -7.12 -12.19
C MET A 197 -11.82 -8.50 -12.59
N PRO A 198 -12.48 -9.23 -11.67
CA PRO A 198 -13.26 -10.40 -12.05
C PRO A 198 -14.25 -10.00 -13.14
N ASP A 199 -14.48 -10.87 -14.12
CA ASP A 199 -15.58 -10.68 -15.07
C ASP A 199 -16.89 -10.60 -14.27
N ALA A 200 -17.67 -9.54 -14.54
CA ALA A 200 -18.92 -9.24 -13.83
C ALA A 200 -20.03 -10.23 -14.14
#